data_AF-A0A1W9MP40-F1
#
_entry.id   AF-A0A1W9MP40-F1
#
_cell.length_a   1.000
_cell.length_b   1.000
_cell.length_c   1.000
_cell.angle_alpha   90.00
_cell.angle_beta   90.00
_cell.angle_gamma   90.00
#
_symmetry.space_group_name_H-M   'P 1'
#
loop_
_entity.id
_entity.type
_entity.pdbx_description
1 polymer ?
#
loop_
_entity_poly.entity_id
_entity_poly.type
_entity_poly.pdbx_seq_one_letter_code
_entity_poly.pdbx_strand_id
1 'polypeptide(L)' 'MQEINLNVKLTSDLAAIVNELINRGYFVSKEDLIRASIISYGARLGIISPKILHEDVLRKIKASDKKYTDDEIAKQMENL' A
#
# COMPACT_ATOMS: atom_id res chain seq x y z
N MET A 1 11.01 6.12 8.10
CA MET A 1 9.74 5.37 8.06
C MET A 1 8.68 6.21 8.75
N GLN A 2 7.70 6.72 8.00
CA GLN A 2 6.64 7.56 8.55
C GLN A 2 5.46 6.65 8.91
N GLU A 3 5.11 6.59 10.19
CA GLU A 3 4.02 5.76 10.67
C GLU A 3 2.69 6.54 10.58
N ILE A 4 1.66 5.92 9.98
CA ILE A 4 0.33 6.50 9.87
C ILE A 4 -0.62 5.66 10.71
N ASN A 5 -1.17 6.28 11.76
CA ASN A 5 -2.16 5.66 12.62
C ASN A 5 -3.58 5.98 12.14
N LEU A 6 -4.40 4.95 11.94
CA LEU A 6 -5.79 5.07 11.50
C LEU A 6 -6.71 4.50 12.59
N ASN A 7 -7.67 5.30 13.05
CA ASN A 7 -8.72 4.83 13.95
C ASN A 7 -9.99 4.57 13.15
N VAL A 8 -10.44 3.31 13.10
CA VAL A 8 -11.55 2.88 12.25
C VAL A 8 -12.68 2.36 13.12
N LYS A 9 -13.86 2.96 12.97
CA LYS A 9 -15.09 2.48 13.59
C LYS A 9 -15.86 1.63 12.58
N LEU A 10 -16.09 0.37 12.92
CA LEU A 10 -16.93 -0.53 12.14
C LEU A 10 -18.36 -0.53 12.69
N THR A 11 -19.35 -0.71 11.83
CA THR A 11 -20.71 -1.04 12.26
C THR A 11 -20.72 -2.42 12.92
N SER A 12 -21.74 -2.70 13.74
CA SER A 12 -21.88 -3.97 14.47
C SER A 12 -21.71 -5.19 13.57
N ASP A 13 -22.35 -5.17 12.41
CA ASP A 13 -22.42 -6.33 11.51
C ASP A 13 -21.07 -6.57 10.83
N LEU A 14 -20.40 -5.49 10.39
CA LEU A 14 -19.05 -5.57 9.85
C LEU A 14 -18.02 -6.02 10.89
N ALA A 15 -18.16 -5.55 12.13
CA ALA A 15 -17.29 -5.99 13.22
C ALA A 15 -17.43 -7.49 13.50
N ALA A 16 -18.65 -8.04 13.43
CA ALA A 16 -18.89 -9.46 13.57
C ALA A 16 -18.21 -10.27 12.45
N ILE A 17 -18.35 -9.82 11.20
CA ILE A 17 -17.69 -10.46 10.03
C ILE A 17 -16.16 -10.43 10.19
N VAL A 18 -15.59 -9.30 10.57
CA VAL A 18 -14.13 -9.17 10.79
C VAL A 18 -13.65 -10.13 11.87
N ASN A 19 -14.36 -10.24 12.99
CA ASN A 19 -14.01 -11.18 14.05
C ASN A 19 -14.07 -12.64 13.56
N GLU A 20 -15.09 -13.00 12.78
CA GLU A 20 -15.24 -14.35 12.25
C GLU A 20 -14.10 -14.73 11.29
N LEU A 21 -13.67 -13.79 10.44
CA LEU A 21 -12.53 -14.02 9.53
C LEU A 21 -11.22 -14.29 10.28
N ILE A 22 -11.01 -13.60 11.41
CA ILE A 22 -9.84 -13.82 12.27
C ILE A 22 -9.95 -15.17 13.00
N ASN A 23 -11.13 -15.49 13.55
CA ASN A 23 -11.35 -16.76 14.24
C ASN A 23 -11.13 -17.97 13.34
N ARG A 24 -11.42 -17.84 12.04
CA ARG A 24 -11.15 -18.87 11.03
C ARG A 24 -9.69 -18.93 10.56
N GLY A 25 -8.85 -18.00 11.02
CA GLY A 25 -7.43 -17.94 10.66
C GLY A 25 -7.16 -17.40 9.26
N TYR A 26 -8.11 -16.71 8.62
CA TYR A 26 -7.85 -16.04 7.34
C TYR A 26 -6.91 -14.85 7.49
N PHE A 27 -6.88 -14.23 8.67
CA PHE A 27 -6.01 -13.10 9.00
C PHE A 27 -5.47 -13.25 10.42
N VAL A 28 -4.27 -12.71 10.66
CA VAL A 28 -3.58 -12.83 11.95
C VAL A 28 -4.18 -11.88 13.00
N SER A 29 -4.62 -10.70 12.57
CA SER A 29 -5.21 -9.69 13.46
C SER A 29 -6.18 -8.77 12.70
N LYS A 30 -6.91 -7.93 13.46
CA LYS A 30 -7.78 -6.89 12.89
C LYS A 30 -6.98 -5.86 12.09
N GLU A 31 -5.82 -5.48 12.60
CA GLU A 31 -4.93 -4.51 11.96
C GLU A 31 -4.41 -5.03 10.63
N ASP A 32 -4.03 -6.31 10.57
CA ASP A 32 -3.58 -6.99 9.36
C ASP A 32 -4.68 -7.00 8.29
N LEU A 33 -5.89 -7.40 8.68
CA LEU A 33 -7.06 -7.41 7.80
C LEU A 33 -7.37 -6.01 7.25
N ILE A 34 -7.40 -4.99 8.12
CA ILE A 34 -7.71 -3.61 7.71
C ILE A 34 -6.62 -3.06 6.79
N ARG A 35 -5.34 -3.31 7.10
CA ARG A 35 -4.21 -2.92 6.25
C ARG A 35 -4.31 -3.55 4.85
N ALA A 36 -4.53 -4.87 4.79
CA ALA A 36 -4.69 -5.60 3.54
C ALA A 36 -5.89 -5.08 2.73
N SER A 37 -6.99 -4.75 3.40
CA SER A 37 -8.20 -4.21 2.78
C SER A 37 -7.97 -2.83 2.15
N ILE A 38 -7.27 -1.93 2.85
CA ILE A 38 -6.93 -0.60 2.33
C ILE A 38 -6.02 -0.71 1.11
N ILE A 39 -4.99 -1.55 1.17
CA ILE A 39 -4.06 -1.77 0.05
C ILE A 39 -4.82 -2.35 -1.15
N SER A 40 -5.63 -3.39 -0.94
CA SER A 40 -6.43 -4.03 -1.98
C SER A 40 -7.41 -3.04 -2.63
N TYR A 41 -8.07 -2.20 -1.82
CA TYR A 41 -8.98 -1.18 -2.32
C TYR A 41 -8.25 -0.10 -3.11
N GLY A 42 -7.13 0.41 -2.60
CA GLY A 42 -6.29 1.39 -3.30
C GLY A 42 -5.75 0.84 -4.61
N ALA A 43 -5.36 -0.43 -4.67
CA ALA A 43 -4.94 -1.08 -5.90
C ALA A 43 -6.09 -1.23 -6.90
N ARG A 44 -7.28 -1.64 -6.44
CA ARG A 44 -8.47 -1.75 -7.29
C ARG A 44 -8.91 -0.40 -7.87
N LEU A 45 -8.78 0.68 -7.11
CA LEU A 45 -9.05 2.03 -7.60
C LEU A 45 -7.93 2.58 -8.49
N GLY A 46 -6.82 1.87 -8.64
CA GLY A 46 -5.64 2.36 -9.34
C GLY A 46 -4.95 3.52 -8.61
N ILE A 47 -5.19 3.72 -7.31
CA ILE A 47 -4.47 4.71 -6.50
C ILE A 47 -3.09 4.14 -6.12
N ILE A 48 -3.05 2.86 -5.77
CA ILE A 48 -1.84 2.11 -5.42
C ILE A 48 -1.55 1.15 -6.57
N SER A 49 -0.90 1.65 -7.62
CA SER A 49 -0.53 0.84 -8.78
C SER A 49 0.99 0.85 -8.95
N PRO A 50 1.65 -0.33 -9.01
CA PRO A 50 3.07 -0.40 -9.34
C PRO A 50 3.40 0.29 -10.66
N LYS A 51 2.46 0.26 -11.62
CA LYS A 51 2.59 0.95 -12.91
C LYS A 51 2.59 2.47 -12.75
N ILE A 52 1.69 3.01 -11.91
CA ILE A 52 1.63 4.46 -11.67
C ILE A 52 2.85 4.93 -10.89
N LEU A 53 3.29 4.15 -9.89
CA LEU A 53 4.53 4.42 -9.17
C LEU A 53 5.73 4.43 -10.14
N HIS A 54 5.81 3.46 -11.04
CA HIS A 54 6.83 3.40 -12.07
C HIS A 54 6.77 4.59 -13.03
N GLU A 55 5.57 4.98 -13.49
CA GLU A 55 5.36 6.13 -14.37
C GLU A 55 5.73 7.46 -13.69
N ASP A 56 5.40 7.64 -12.41
CA ASP A 56 5.75 8.84 -11.66
C ASP A 56 7.26 8.92 -11.37
N VAL A 57 7.91 7.79 -11.08
CA VAL A 57 9.38 7.71 -10.95
C VAL A 57 10.05 8.04 -12.28
N LEU A 58 9.60 7.44 -13.39
CA LEU A 58 10.10 7.75 -14.73
C LEU A 58 9.90 9.22 -15.10
N ARG A 59 8.77 9.82 -14.73
CA ARG A 59 8.49 11.24 -14.98
C ARG A 59 9.46 12.12 -14.21
N LYS A 60 9.74 11.81 -12.94
CA LYS A 60 10.74 12.51 -12.13
C LYS A 60 12.15 12.37 -12.71
N ILE A 61 12.51 11.18 -13.17
CA ILE A 61 13.79 10.92 -13.85
C ILE A 61 13.91 11.74 -15.14
N LYS A 62 12.88 11.74 -15.99
CA LYS A 62 12.86 12.54 -17.22
C LYS A 62 12.93 14.04 -16.95
N ALA A 63 12.26 14.51 -15.88
CA ALA A 63 12.25 15.92 -15.50
C ALA A 63 13.57 16.41 -14.89
N SER A 64 14.42 15.51 -14.37
CA SER A 64 15.69 15.90 -13.75
C SER A 64 16.85 16.04 -14.74
N ASP A 65 16.62 15.73 -16.03
CA ASP A 65 17.59 15.77 -17.14
C ASP A 65 18.88 14.95 -16.87
N LYS A 66 18.85 14.10 -15.84
CA LYS A 66 19.91 13.17 -15.47
C LYS A 66 19.61 11.79 -16.05
N LYS A 67 20.58 11.24 -16.78
CA LYS A 67 20.61 9.80 -17.07
C LYS A 67 21.02 9.06 -15.81
N TYR A 68 20.09 8.35 -15.19
CA TYR A 68 20.40 7.41 -14.12
C TYR A 68 20.78 6.06 -14.70
N THR A 69 21.76 5.40 -14.10
CA THR A 69 22.03 3.98 -14.37
C THR A 69 21.03 3.07 -13.64
N ASP A 70 20.91 1.82 -14.06
CA ASP A 70 20.00 0.85 -13.42
C ASP A 70 20.29 0.69 -11.91
N ASP A 71 21.57 0.74 -11.52
CA ASP A 71 21.99 0.69 -10.11
C ASP A 71 21.54 1.93 -9.31
N GLU A 72 21.56 3.12 -9.93
CA GLU A 72 21.12 4.35 -9.29
C GLU A 72 19.59 4.38 -9.13
N ILE A 73 18.85 3.83 -10.10
CA ILE A 73 17.40 3.65 -10.02
C ILE A 73 17.04 2.68 -8.88
N ALA A 74 17.74 1.54 -8.78
CA ALA A 74 17.53 0.57 -7.71
C ALA A 74 17.77 1.19 -6.32
N LYS A 75 18.83 1.97 -6.15
CA LYS A 75 19.10 2.72 -4.91
C LYS A 75 18.02 3.74 -4.55
N GLN A 76 17.40 4.39 -5.54
CA GLN A 76 16.29 5.30 -5.26
C GLN A 76 15.02 4.56 -4.85
N MET A 77 14.81 3.34 -5.34
CA MET A 77 13.68 2.50 -4.93
C MET A 77 13.82 1.96 -3.50
N GLU A 78 15.03 1.68 -3.02
CA GLU A 78 15.28 1.28 -1.61
C GLU A 78 14.99 2.39 -0.59
N ASN A 79 14.92 3.65 -1.05
CA ASN A 79 14.68 4.83 -0.21
C ASN A 79 13.24 5.39 -0.30
N LEU A 80 12.34 4.68 -1.00
CA LEU A 80 10.89 4.94 -1.00
C LEU A 80 10.21 4.24 0.18
#